data_AF-A0A820AX63-F1
#
_entry.id   AF-A0A820AX63-F1
#
_cell.length_a   1.000
_cell.length_b   1.000
_cell.length_c   1.000
_cell.angle_alpha   90.00
_cell.angle_beta   90.00
_cell.angle_gamma   90.00
#
_symmetry.space_group_name_H-M   'P 1'
#
loop_
_entity.id
_entity.type
_entity.pdbx_description
1 polymer ?
#
loop_
_entity_poly.entity_id
_entity_poly.type
_entity_poly.pdbx_seq_one_letter_code
_entity_poly.pdbx_strand_id
1 'polypeptide(L)'
;MVTGLVCLEVYKLIQGHKKIESYRNACLNLTLPFFAFFESVPPKCQKYLDKEFTLWDRFEVKGDMTLEEFIEYFKVKKNQSNLGLIFV
;
A
#
# COMPACT_ATOMS: atom_id res chain seq x y z
N MET A 1 26.28 7.86 -4.44
CA MET A 1 25.97 6.47 -4.83
C MET A 1 24.54 6.08 -4.49
N VAL A 2 24.14 6.04 -3.21
CA VAL A 2 22.76 5.72 -2.79
C VAL A 2 21.72 6.62 -3.46
N THR A 3 21.95 7.94 -3.47
CA THR A 3 21.08 8.91 -4.14
C THR A 3 20.90 8.63 -5.63
N GLY A 4 21.95 8.22 -6.33
CA GLY A 4 21.89 7.84 -7.74
C GLY A 4 20.96 6.65 -7.98
N LEU A 5 21.03 5.62 -7.12
CA LEU A 5 20.12 4.47 -7.20
C LEU A 5 18.67 4.86 -6.90
N VAL A 6 18.44 5.75 -5.93
CA VAL A 6 17.09 6.28 -5.66
C VAL A 6 16.55 7.04 -6.87
N CYS A 7 17.35 7.91 -7.50
CA CYS A 7 16.94 8.64 -8.69
C CYS A 7 16.56 7.71 -9.85
N LEU A 8 17.25 6.58 -10.02
CA LEU A 8 16.89 5.59 -11.04
C LEU A 8 15.50 4.98 -10.79
N GLU A 9 15.14 4.67 -9.55
CA GLU A 9 13.79 4.19 -9.22
C GLU A 9 12.72 5.29 -9.42
N VAL A 10 13.05 6.55 -9.12
CA VAL A 10 12.16 7.70 -9.37
C VAL A 10 11.89 7.87 -10.86
N TYR A 11 12.86 7.65 -11.74
CA TYR A 11 12.62 7.68 -13.19
C TYR A 11 11.57 6.65 -13.63
N LYS A 12 11.58 5.45 -13.05
CA LYS A 12 10.59 4.40 -13.34
C LYS A 12 9.18 4.83 -12.91
N LEU A 13 9.09 5.50 -11.76
CA LEU A 13 7.83 6.08 -11.26
C LEU A 13 7.29 7.13 -12.25
N ILE A 14 8.14 8.06 -12.70
CA ILE A 14 7.76 9.12 -13.63
C ILE A 14 7.34 8.55 -14.99
N GLN A 15 8.00 7.48 -15.45
CA GLN A 15 7.63 6.76 -16.68
C GLN A 15 6.35 5.92 -16.54
N GLY A 16 5.74 5.85 -15.34
CA GLY A 16 4.48 5.16 -15.12
C GLY A 16 4.60 3.63 -15.10
N HIS A 17 5.74 3.08 -14.68
CA HIS A 17 5.92 1.63 -14.57
C HIS A 17 4.94 1.08 -13.51
N LYS A 18 4.09 0.12 -13.90
CA LYS A 18 3.09 -0.51 -13.02
C LYS A 18 3.46 -1.91 -12.55
N LYS A 19 4.43 -2.56 -13.22
CA LYS A 19 4.86 -3.91 -12.87
C LYS A 19 5.83 -3.85 -11.70
N ILE A 20 5.61 -4.68 -10.69
CA ILE A 20 6.47 -4.72 -9.50
C ILE A 20 7.91 -5.16 -9.83
N GLU A 21 8.07 -6.02 -10.82
CA GLU A 21 9.36 -6.54 -11.31
C GLU A 21 10.29 -5.44 -11.86
N SER A 22 9.71 -4.30 -12.27
CA SER A 22 10.46 -3.13 -12.73
C SER A 22 11.22 -2.46 -11.58
N TYR A 23 10.76 -2.61 -10.34
CA TYR A 23 11.32 -1.95 -9.15
C TYR A 23 12.28 -2.85 -8.39
N ARG A 24 13.40 -2.27 -7.94
CA ARG A 24 14.44 -3.01 -7.20
C ARG A 24 14.79 -2.29 -5.90
N ASN A 25 14.89 -3.06 -4.83
CA ASN A 25 15.50 -2.61 -3.58
C ASN A 25 17.00 -2.86 -3.65
N ALA A 26 17.81 -1.91 -3.16
CA ALA A 26 19.26 -2.03 -3.16
C ALA A 26 19.81 -2.04 -1.73
N CYS A 27 20.67 -3.01 -1.42
CA CYS A 27 21.47 -3.05 -0.20
C CYS A 27 22.95 -2.94 -0.56
N LEU A 28 23.65 -2.08 0.15
CA LEU A 28 25.02 -1.68 -0.13
C LEU A 28 25.82 -1.75 1.17
N ASN A 29 26.93 -2.45 1.13
CA ASN A 29 28.00 -2.29 2.10
C ASN A 29 29.18 -1.68 1.32
N LEU A 30 29.88 -0.70 1.88
CA LEU A 30 31.00 -0.03 1.22
C LEU A 30 32.36 -0.46 1.77
N THR A 31 32.38 -1.00 2.99
CA THR A 31 33.60 -1.58 3.59
C THR A 31 33.98 -2.86 2.88
N LEU A 32 32.98 -3.66 2.49
CA LEU A 32 33.10 -4.69 1.47
C LEU A 32 32.55 -4.07 0.18
N PRO A 33 33.15 -4.25 -1.02
CA PRO A 33 32.57 -3.75 -2.27
C PRO A 33 31.34 -4.58 -2.69
N PHE A 34 30.26 -4.50 -1.89
CA PHE A 34 29.11 -5.38 -1.97
C PHE A 34 27.85 -4.62 -2.41
N PHE A 35 27.21 -5.17 -3.44
CA PHE A 35 25.99 -4.65 -4.05
C PHE A 35 25.01 -5.79 -4.21
N ALA A 36 23.84 -5.69 -3.58
CA ALA A 36 22.76 -6.65 -3.74
C ALA A 36 21.45 -5.95 -4.09
N PHE A 37 20.74 -6.51 -5.07
CA PHE A 37 19.44 -6.04 -5.51
C PHE A 37 18.38 -7.11 -5.27
N PHE A 38 17.22 -6.69 -4.76
CA PHE A 38 16.10 -7.58 -4.45
C PHE A 38 14.84 -7.10 -5.17
N GLU A 39 13.98 -8.04 -5.52
CA GLU A 39 12.66 -7.72 -6.06
C GLU A 39 11.78 -7.08 -4.98
N SER A 40 10.92 -6.18 -5.41
CA SER A 40 9.91 -5.60 -4.53
C SER A 40 8.84 -6.64 -4.23
N VAL A 41 8.38 -6.70 -2.98
CA VAL A 41 7.38 -7.69 -2.53
C VAL A 41 5.98 -7.12 -2.78
N PRO A 42 5.04 -7.90 -3.36
CA PRO A 42 3.67 -7.45 -3.55
C PRO A 42 3.00 -7.13 -2.21
N PRO A 43 2.02 -6.20 -2.19
CA PRO A 43 1.30 -5.91 -0.96
C PRO A 43 0.58 -7.16 -0.46
N LYS A 44 0.55 -7.34 0.87
CA LYS A 44 -0.21 -8.43 1.48
C LYS A 44 -1.71 -8.17 1.27
N CYS A 45 -2.40 -9.14 0.67
CA CYS A 45 -3.86 -9.14 0.59
C CYS A 45 -4.43 -9.76 1.87
N GLN A 46 -5.28 -9.01 2.55
CA GLN A 46 -6.07 -9.46 3.69
C GLN A 46 -7.51 -9.70 3.23
N LYS A 47 -8.18 -10.67 3.86
CA LYS A 47 -9.59 -10.96 3.60
C LYS A 47 -10.41 -10.61 4.83
N TYR A 48 -11.47 -9.83 4.62
CA TYR A 48 -12.48 -9.60 5.64
C TYR A 48 -13.85 -9.85 5.02
N LEU A 49 -14.56 -10.85 5.54
CA LEU A 49 -15.76 -11.43 4.92
C LEU A 49 -15.42 -11.84 3.46
N ASP A 50 -16.22 -11.39 2.49
CA ASP A 50 -16.05 -11.68 1.07
C ASP A 50 -15.21 -10.62 0.33
N LYS A 51 -14.55 -9.70 1.04
CA LYS A 51 -13.75 -8.64 0.43
C LYS A 51 -12.27 -8.84 0.71
N GLU A 52 -11.49 -8.77 -0.36
CA GLU A 52 -10.04 -8.70 -0.31
C GLU A 52 -9.61 -7.23 -0.33
N PHE A 53 -8.64 -6.87 0.50
CA PHE A 53 -8.07 -5.54 0.55
C PHE A 53 -6.58 -5.62 0.88
N THR A 54 -5.86 -4.56 0.54
CA THR A 54 -4.43 -4.39 0.76
C THR A 54 -4.18 -3.19 1.68
N LEU A 55 -2.93 -3.01 2.11
CA LEU A 55 -2.50 -1.82 2.89
C LEU A 55 -2.85 -0.48 2.20
N TRP A 56 -2.94 -0.47 0.87
CA TRP A 56 -3.15 0.75 0.10
C TRP A 56 -4.62 1.10 -0.11
N ASP A 57 -5.53 0.18 0.20
CA ASP A 57 -6.95 0.39 0.03
C ASP A 57 -7.50 1.26 1.16
N ARG A 58 -8.44 2.14 0.82
CA ARG A 58 -9.06 3.08 1.77
C ARG A 58 -10.56 3.17 1.53
N PHE A 59 -11.30 3.43 2.61
CA PHE A 59 -12.70 3.80 2.50
C PHE A 59 -12.80 5.31 2.28
N GLU A 60 -13.19 5.69 1.08
CA GLU A 60 -13.53 7.08 0.81
C GLU A 60 -14.98 7.35 1.21
N VAL A 61 -15.14 8.30 2.13
CA VAL A 61 -16.43 8.80 2.60
C VAL A 61 -16.53 10.24 2.14
N LYS A 62 -17.60 10.58 1.40
CA LYS A 62 -17.77 11.90 0.80
C LYS A 62 -18.72 12.74 1.66
N GLY A 63 -18.31 13.97 1.94
CA GLY A 63 -19.11 14.95 2.68
C GLY A 63 -18.93 14.85 4.20
N ASP A 64 -19.43 15.87 4.89
CA ASP A 64 -19.51 15.88 6.35
C ASP A 64 -20.71 15.03 6.77
N MET A 65 -20.44 13.99 7.54
CA MET A 65 -21.47 13.16 8.15
C MET A 65 -21.28 13.15 9.65
N THR A 66 -22.40 13.08 10.37
CA THR A 66 -22.37 12.86 11.81
C THR A 66 -21.85 11.46 12.12
N LEU A 67 -21.38 11.24 13.35
CA LEU A 67 -20.89 9.92 13.77
C LEU A 67 -22.01 8.85 13.66
N GLU A 68 -23.26 9.24 13.89
CA GLU A 68 -24.42 8.37 13.77
C GLU A 68 -24.63 7.92 12.32
N GLU A 69 -24.64 8.87 11.38
CA GLU A 69 -24.74 8.61 9.94
C GLU A 69 -23.55 7.77 9.41
N PHE A 70 -22.35 7.99 9.95
CA PHE A 70 -21.17 7.18 9.61
C PHE A 70 -21.34 5.73 10.05
N ILE A 71 -21.80 5.49 11.29
CA ILE A 71 -22.04 4.14 11.79
C ILE A 71 -23.15 3.46 10.99
N GLU A 72 -24.21 4.19 10.66
CA GLU A 72 -25.32 3.69 9.84
C GLU A 72 -24.87 3.36 8.41
N TYR A 73 -24.02 4.20 7.80
CA TYR A 73 -23.47 3.98 6.46
C TYR A 73 -22.71 2.65 6.36
N PHE A 74 -21.89 2.31 7.35
CA PHE A 74 -21.16 1.04 7.36
C PHE A 74 -22.04 -0.17 7.72
N LYS A 75 -23.07 0.01 8.56
CA LYS A 75 -24.03 -1.05 8.87
C LYS A 75 -24.94 -1.38 7.68
N VAL A 76 -25.57 -0.37 7.07
CA VAL A 76 -26.60 -0.55 6.02
C VAL A 76 -25.98 -0.84 4.66
N LYS A 77 -24.97 -0.05 4.25
CA LYS A 77 -24.45 -0.13 2.88
C LYS A 77 -23.35 -1.18 2.70
N LYS A 78 -22.63 -1.50 3.78
CA LYS A 78 -21.50 -2.44 3.74
C LYS A 78 -21.76 -3.74 4.50
N ASN A 79 -22.89 -3.84 5.23
CA ASN A 79 -23.28 -5.00 6.05
C ASN A 79 -22.17 -5.43 7.04
N GLN A 80 -21.41 -4.45 7.56
CA GLN A 80 -20.28 -4.68 8.45
C GLN A 80 -20.69 -4.31 9.88
N SER A 81 -20.95 -5.35 10.68
CA SER A 81 -21.38 -5.22 12.08
C SER A 81 -20.21 -4.96 13.05
N ASN A 82 -18.96 -5.21 12.64
CA ASN A 82 -17.79 -5.09 13.52
C ASN A 82 -16.70 -4.19 12.92
N LEU A 83 -16.85 -2.87 13.10
CA LEU A 83 -15.94 -1.82 12.62
C LEU A 83 -14.55 -1.84 13.31
N GLY A 84 -14.40 -2.49 14.47
CA GLY A 84 -13.15 -2.49 15.24
C GLY A 84 -11.97 -3.19 14.54
N LEU A 85 -12.24 -4.03 13.54
CA LEU A 85 -11.23 -4.75 12.76
C LEU A 85 -10.71 -3.97 11.53
N ILE A 86 -11.31 -2.83 11.20
CA ILE A 86 -10.98 -2.05 10.01
C ILE A 86 -9.95 -0.94 10.29
N PHE A 87 -9.77 -0.56 11.56
CA PHE A 87 -8.91 0.57 11.97
C PHE A 87 -7.56 0.16 12.60
N VAL A 88 -7.11 -1.08 12.40
CA VAL A 88 -5.80 -1.57 12.88
C VAL A 88 -4.82 -1.76 11.73
#